data_AF-A0A2V9VAK5-F1
#
_entry.id   AF-A0A2V9VAK5-F1
#
_cell.length_a   1.000
_cell.length_b   1.000
_cell.length_c   1.000
_cell.angle_alpha   90.00
_cell.angle_beta   90.00
_cell.angle_gamma   90.00
#
_symmetry.space_group_name_H-M   'P 1'
#
loop_
_entity.id
_entity.type
_entity.pdbx_description
1 polymer ?
#
loop_
_entity_poly.entity_id
_entity_poly.type
_entity_poly.pdbx_seq_one_letter_code
_entity_poly.pdbx_strand_id
1 'polypeptide(L)'
;MAAAFIPGYNRFPMNDFPRVGVSNGKGVVSIVWNDARTNPLGDILLRSYQLQTLTPVQGSPVKLNNDSGFGGHFLPAVRYADSGKLDVSWFDRRLSPNSARTDVFAALSVDPTASTSPTSNARVTDASSDWNSASSDIIPNFGDYTDIYFNASSGLFVAWSDGRTNDPQPFNARKK
;
A
#
# COMPACT_ATOMS: atom_id res chain seq x y z
N MET A 1 0.09 2.45 -22.14
CA MET A 1 0.65 2.66 -20.79
C MET A 1 1.90 1.78 -20.70
N ALA A 2 3.02 2.29 -20.22
CA ALA A 2 4.25 1.50 -20.14
C ALA A 2 4.27 0.70 -18.83
N ALA A 3 4.58 -0.59 -18.90
CA ALA A 3 4.67 -1.46 -17.74
C ALA A 3 5.97 -1.20 -16.96
N ALA A 4 5.85 -0.91 -15.67
CA ALA A 4 7.00 -0.71 -14.79
C ALA A 4 7.75 -2.03 -14.55
N PHE A 5 9.05 -2.05 -14.83
CA PHE A 5 9.94 -3.11 -14.37
C PHE A 5 10.30 -2.86 -12.90
N ILE A 6 10.06 -3.85 -12.04
CA ILE A 6 10.42 -3.82 -10.62
C ILE A 6 11.64 -4.74 -10.42
N PRO A 7 12.84 -4.19 -10.12
CA PRO A 7 14.00 -5.02 -9.78
C PRO A 7 13.70 -5.98 -8.63
N GLY A 8 14.02 -7.26 -8.78
CA GLY A 8 13.77 -8.29 -7.77
C GLY A 8 12.30 -8.72 -7.60
N TYR A 9 11.41 -8.47 -8.58
CA TYR A 9 10.03 -8.96 -8.58
C TYR A 9 9.68 -9.57 -9.95
N ASN A 10 9.23 -10.82 -9.97
CA ASN A 10 9.16 -11.63 -11.19
C ASN A 10 7.74 -11.81 -11.79
N ARG A 11 6.72 -11.14 -11.23
CA ARG A 11 5.34 -11.14 -11.75
C ARG A 11 5.00 -9.85 -12.52
N PHE A 12 5.78 -9.55 -13.56
CA PHE A 12 5.63 -8.36 -14.39
C PHE A 12 4.27 -8.32 -15.14
N PRO A 13 3.62 -7.15 -15.33
CA PRO A 13 3.95 -5.80 -14.83
C PRO A 13 3.83 -5.62 -13.31
N MET A 14 4.20 -4.43 -12.80
CA MET A 14 3.69 -3.97 -11.49
C MET A 14 2.18 -4.22 -11.40
N ASN A 15 1.75 -4.95 -10.37
CA ASN A 15 0.43 -5.57 -10.36
C ASN A 15 -0.59 -4.75 -9.56
N ASP A 16 -1.54 -4.14 -10.28
CA ASP A 16 -2.58 -3.23 -9.79
C ASP A 16 -3.67 -3.91 -8.92
N PHE A 17 -3.34 -4.97 -8.17
CA PHE A 17 -4.29 -5.73 -7.33
C PHE A 17 -5.11 -4.79 -6.42
N PRO A 18 -6.40 -4.56 -6.72
CA PRO A 18 -7.18 -3.57 -5.99
C PRO A 18 -7.64 -4.19 -4.66
N ARG A 19 -7.59 -3.39 -3.61
CA ARG A 19 -8.18 -3.73 -2.32
C ARG A 19 -9.45 -2.91 -2.09
N VAL A 20 -10.44 -3.50 -1.45
CA VAL A 20 -11.74 -2.87 -1.17
C VAL A 20 -12.00 -2.86 0.33
N GLY A 21 -12.56 -1.77 0.83
CA GLY A 21 -13.07 -1.65 2.20
C GLY A 21 -14.45 -1.00 2.21
N VAL A 22 -15.25 -1.31 3.24
CA VAL A 22 -16.58 -0.70 3.46
C VAL A 22 -16.62 -0.04 4.83
N SER A 23 -17.16 1.17 4.89
CA SER A 23 -17.42 1.92 6.13
C SER A 23 -18.88 2.31 6.23
N ASN A 24 -19.63 1.52 7.01
CA ASN A 24 -21.03 1.79 7.30
C ASN A 24 -21.19 3.14 8.03
N GLY A 25 -20.27 3.48 8.94
CA GLY A 25 -20.28 4.74 9.69
C GLY A 25 -20.01 6.01 8.86
N LYS A 26 -19.41 5.86 7.66
CA LYS A 26 -19.24 6.95 6.68
C LYS A 26 -20.18 6.82 5.46
N GLY A 27 -20.95 5.74 5.36
CA GLY A 27 -21.84 5.47 4.22
C GLY A 27 -21.15 5.14 2.90
N VAL A 28 -19.89 4.67 2.92
CA VAL A 28 -19.05 4.53 1.71
C VAL A 28 -18.39 3.17 1.53
N VAL A 29 -18.15 2.81 0.27
CA VAL A 29 -17.19 1.78 -0.16
C VAL A 29 -15.98 2.47 -0.78
N SER A 30 -14.78 1.98 -0.50
CA SER A 30 -13.52 2.54 -0.99
C SER A 30 -12.69 1.49 -1.69
N ILE A 31 -12.09 1.87 -2.81
CA ILE A 31 -11.14 1.07 -3.57
C ILE A 31 -9.77 1.74 -3.47
N VAL A 32 -8.74 0.94 -3.20
CA VAL A 32 -7.33 1.34 -3.16
C VAL A 32 -6.54 0.47 -4.14
N TRP A 33 -5.72 1.08 -4.99
CA TRP A 33 -4.89 0.40 -5.98
C TRP A 33 -3.60 1.19 -6.23
N ASN A 34 -2.58 0.59 -6.85
CA ASN A 34 -1.45 1.33 -7.42
C ASN A 34 -1.72 1.68 -8.88
N ASP A 35 -1.22 2.82 -9.36
CA ASP A 35 -1.58 3.35 -10.68
C ASP A 35 -0.43 4.13 -11.34
N ALA A 36 -0.09 3.78 -12.59
CA ALA A 36 1.04 4.36 -13.31
C ALA A 36 0.72 5.65 -14.11
N ARG A 37 -0.46 6.26 -13.94
CA ARG A 37 -0.90 7.43 -14.74
C ARG A 37 -0.10 8.72 -14.50
N THR A 38 0.50 8.88 -13.32
CA THR A 38 1.23 10.09 -12.88
C THR A 38 2.69 9.79 -12.61
N ASN A 39 2.97 8.81 -11.76
CA ASN A 39 4.29 8.24 -11.56
C ASN A 39 4.40 6.94 -12.38
N PRO A 40 5.35 6.81 -13.33
CA PRO A 40 5.55 5.57 -14.10
C PRO A 40 5.83 4.33 -13.22
N LEU A 41 6.27 4.50 -11.98
CA LEU A 41 6.52 3.44 -11.00
C LEU A 41 5.36 3.26 -9.98
N GLY A 42 4.18 3.80 -10.29
CA GLY A 42 2.98 3.67 -9.47
C GLY A 42 2.88 4.74 -8.36
N ASP A 43 1.70 5.33 -8.23
CA ASP A 43 1.24 5.98 -7.00
C ASP A 43 0.12 5.14 -6.37
N ILE A 44 0.02 5.10 -5.04
CA ILE A 44 -1.14 4.48 -4.38
C ILE A 44 -2.32 5.45 -4.45
N LEU A 45 -3.41 5.05 -5.10
CA LEU A 45 -4.61 5.85 -5.27
C LEU A 45 -5.78 5.29 -4.44
N LEU A 46 -6.60 6.19 -3.93
CA LEU A 46 -7.89 5.95 -3.28
C LEU A 46 -9.01 6.54 -4.15
N ARG A 47 -10.14 5.82 -4.26
CA ARG A 47 -11.42 6.43 -4.63
C ARG A 47 -12.54 5.81 -3.81
N SER A 48 -13.39 6.66 -3.26
CA SER A 48 -14.58 6.26 -2.51
C SER A 48 -15.85 6.53 -3.31
N TYR A 49 -16.86 5.72 -3.03
CA TYR A 49 -18.18 5.76 -3.64
C TYR A 49 -19.23 5.61 -2.53
N GLN A 50 -20.35 6.31 -2.66
CA GLN A 50 -21.48 6.17 -1.75
C GLN A 50 -22.02 4.72 -1.80
N LEU A 51 -22.34 4.15 -0.64
CA LEU A 51 -22.97 2.83 -0.58
C LEU A 51 -24.32 2.84 -1.30
N GLN A 52 -24.72 1.67 -1.81
CA GLN A 52 -25.93 1.43 -2.61
C GLN A 52 -25.91 2.11 -3.99
N THR A 53 -25.65 3.42 -4.09
CA THR A 53 -25.72 4.16 -5.36
C THR A 53 -24.43 4.09 -6.19
N LEU A 54 -23.29 3.78 -5.56
CA LEU A 54 -21.95 3.85 -6.13
C LEU A 54 -21.62 5.22 -6.76
N THR A 55 -22.24 6.30 -6.28
CA THR A 55 -21.92 7.67 -6.70
C THR A 55 -20.51 8.03 -6.21
N PRO A 56 -19.58 8.50 -7.07
CA PRO A 56 -18.23 8.86 -6.62
C PRO A 56 -18.24 9.98 -5.58
N VAL A 57 -17.43 9.84 -4.52
CA VAL A 57 -17.35 10.80 -3.41
C VAL A 57 -16.39 11.93 -3.75
N GLN A 58 -15.16 11.61 -4.14
CA GLN A 58 -14.22 12.57 -4.71
C GLN A 58 -14.52 12.82 -6.20
N GLY A 59 -14.03 13.94 -6.76
CA GLY A 59 -14.06 14.21 -8.21
C GLY A 59 -13.02 13.40 -9.01
N SER A 60 -11.83 13.21 -8.45
CA SER A 60 -10.74 12.37 -8.98
C SER A 60 -10.32 11.31 -7.96
N PRO A 61 -9.51 10.30 -8.33
CA PRO A 61 -8.74 9.55 -7.35
C PRO A 61 -7.84 10.46 -6.52
N VAL A 62 -7.50 10.04 -5.30
CA VAL A 62 -6.63 10.75 -4.36
C VAL A 62 -5.38 9.92 -4.11
N LYS A 63 -4.20 10.50 -4.34
CA LYS A 63 -2.90 9.88 -4.05
C LYS A 63 -2.69 9.76 -2.52
N LEU A 64 -2.27 8.59 -2.03
CA LEU A 64 -2.06 8.30 -0.61
C LEU A 64 -0.59 8.32 -0.18
N ASN A 65 0.34 7.96 -1.07
CA ASN A 65 1.76 8.16 -0.81
C ASN A 65 2.08 9.68 -0.86
N ASN A 66 2.70 10.21 0.19
CA ASN A 66 2.87 11.65 0.39
C ASN A 66 4.14 12.24 -0.25
N ASP A 67 4.91 11.41 -0.96
CA ASP A 67 6.16 11.79 -1.60
C ASP A 67 5.97 12.20 -3.07
N SER A 68 6.97 12.90 -3.61
CA SER A 68 7.05 13.33 -5.01
C SER A 68 8.13 12.59 -5.82
N GLY A 69 8.65 11.48 -5.30
CA GLY A 69 9.79 10.78 -5.88
C GLY A 69 9.39 9.69 -6.87
N PHE A 70 10.35 9.26 -7.69
CA PHE A 70 10.24 8.03 -8.48
C PHE A 70 10.55 6.80 -7.61
N GLY A 71 9.86 6.71 -6.48
CA GLY A 71 9.71 5.46 -5.73
C GLY A 71 8.72 4.55 -6.45
N GLY A 72 8.92 3.23 -6.30
CA GLY A 72 7.91 2.25 -6.67
C GLY A 72 6.91 2.07 -5.53
N HIS A 73 5.60 2.14 -5.83
CA HIS A 73 4.53 1.99 -4.84
C HIS A 73 3.52 0.94 -5.30
N PHE A 74 3.39 -0.18 -4.58
CA PHE A 74 2.68 -1.36 -5.09
C PHE A 74 2.13 -2.27 -3.98
N LEU A 75 1.22 -3.19 -4.37
CA LEU A 75 0.64 -4.23 -3.51
C LEU A 75 0.03 -3.68 -2.20
N PRO A 76 -0.96 -2.78 -2.28
CA PRO A 76 -1.58 -2.20 -1.10
C PRO A 76 -2.35 -3.22 -0.25
N ALA A 77 -2.61 -2.88 1.00
CA ALA A 77 -3.54 -3.53 1.93
C ALA A 77 -4.41 -2.43 2.60
N VAL A 78 -5.67 -2.73 2.93
CA VAL A 78 -6.65 -1.73 3.41
C VAL A 78 -7.45 -2.26 4.59
N ARG A 79 -7.66 -1.43 5.62
CA ARG A 79 -8.56 -1.72 6.74
C ARG A 79 -9.29 -0.48 7.17
N TYR A 80 -10.57 -0.63 7.50
CA TYR A 80 -11.31 0.41 8.21
C TYR A 80 -11.16 0.24 9.72
N ALA A 81 -10.87 1.37 10.39
CA ALA A 81 -11.02 1.53 11.83
C ALA A 81 -12.50 1.75 12.19
N ASP A 82 -12.87 1.49 13.45
CA ASP A 82 -14.24 1.69 13.97
C ASP A 82 -14.72 3.15 13.87
N SER A 83 -13.78 4.10 13.78
CA SER A 83 -14.02 5.52 13.50
C SER A 83 -14.46 5.82 12.05
N GLY A 84 -14.56 4.80 11.20
CA GLY A 84 -14.92 4.92 9.79
C GLY A 84 -13.81 5.51 8.91
N LYS A 85 -12.57 5.62 9.40
CA LYS A 85 -11.37 6.02 8.65
C LYS A 85 -10.59 4.80 8.14
N LEU A 86 -9.88 4.93 7.02
CA LEU A 86 -8.97 3.87 6.55
C LEU A 86 -7.59 4.01 7.20
N ASP A 87 -7.00 2.87 7.50
CA ASP A 87 -5.55 2.70 7.39
C ASP A 87 -5.24 1.96 6.08
N VAL A 88 -4.12 2.29 5.46
CA VAL A 88 -3.65 1.70 4.21
C VAL A 88 -2.14 1.49 4.29
N SER A 89 -1.65 0.30 3.94
CA SER A 89 -0.19 0.04 3.78
C SER A 89 0.15 -0.45 2.38
N TRP A 90 1.40 -0.34 1.96
CA TRP A 90 1.91 -0.78 0.65
C TRP A 90 3.42 -1.05 0.70
N PHE A 91 3.93 -1.78 -0.29
CA PHE A 91 5.37 -1.87 -0.55
C PHE A 91 5.87 -0.62 -1.30
N ASP A 92 7.02 -0.11 -0.85
CA ASP A 92 7.51 1.23 -1.15
C ASP A 92 9.02 1.21 -1.39
N ARG A 93 9.51 1.99 -2.37
CA ARG A 93 10.95 2.13 -2.67
C ARG A 93 11.47 3.56 -2.59
N ARG A 94 10.73 4.52 -2.01
CA ARG A 94 11.15 5.93 -1.92
C ARG A 94 12.49 6.15 -1.21
N LEU A 95 12.87 5.23 -0.30
CA LEU A 95 14.13 5.28 0.45
C LEU A 95 15.33 4.71 -0.33
N SER A 96 15.11 4.01 -1.44
CA SER A 96 16.16 3.42 -2.28
C SER A 96 15.67 3.22 -3.72
N PRO A 97 15.31 4.32 -4.43
CA PRO A 97 14.78 4.26 -5.79
C PRO A 97 15.79 3.60 -6.76
N ASN A 98 15.26 3.01 -7.83
CA ASN A 98 16.03 2.24 -8.83
C ASN A 98 16.76 0.99 -8.31
N SER A 99 16.44 0.52 -7.10
CA SER A 99 17.01 -0.72 -6.51
C SER A 99 15.94 -1.79 -6.24
N ALA A 100 16.37 -2.96 -5.76
CA ALA A 100 15.48 -3.99 -5.20
C ALA A 100 15.14 -3.76 -3.72
N ARG A 101 15.76 -2.77 -3.06
CA ARG A 101 15.49 -2.46 -1.65
C ARG A 101 14.09 -1.90 -1.50
N THR A 102 13.31 -2.57 -0.68
CA THR A 102 11.89 -2.30 -0.50
C THR A 102 11.56 -2.22 0.99
N ASP A 103 10.70 -1.28 1.32
CA ASP A 103 10.14 -1.05 2.64
C ASP A 103 8.63 -1.23 2.59
N VAL A 104 7.99 -1.31 3.75
CA VAL A 104 6.53 -1.15 3.85
C VAL A 104 6.25 0.23 4.44
N PHE A 105 5.32 0.96 3.85
CA PHE A 105 4.83 2.25 4.35
C PHE A 105 3.32 2.21 4.56
N ALA A 106 2.79 3.15 5.34
CA ALA A 106 1.36 3.28 5.59
C ALA A 106 0.88 4.73 5.66
N ALA A 107 -0.32 4.99 5.14
CA ALA A 107 -1.14 6.17 5.45
C ALA A 107 -2.13 5.80 6.54
N LEU A 108 -2.13 6.54 7.65
CA LEU A 108 -2.93 6.25 8.83
C LEU A 108 -4.12 7.20 8.95
N SER A 109 -5.25 6.70 9.45
CA SER A 109 -6.46 7.48 9.76
C SER A 109 -6.96 8.37 8.60
N VAL A 110 -6.81 7.88 7.36
CA VAL A 110 -7.27 8.53 6.14
C VAL A 110 -8.79 8.67 6.19
N ASP A 111 -9.31 9.88 5.95
CA ASP A 111 -10.76 10.05 5.83
C ASP A 111 -11.22 9.61 4.43
N PRO A 112 -12.14 8.64 4.30
CA PRO A 112 -12.52 8.13 2.98
C PRO A 112 -13.19 9.17 2.10
N THR A 113 -13.67 10.30 2.65
CA THR A 113 -14.31 11.38 1.88
C THR A 113 -13.39 12.56 1.59
N ALA A 114 -12.12 12.52 2.00
CA ALA A 114 -11.15 13.58 1.69
C ALA A 114 -10.82 13.62 0.19
N SER A 115 -10.62 14.83 -0.35
CA SER A 115 -10.21 15.09 -1.74
C SER A 115 -8.72 15.39 -1.89
N THR A 116 -7.96 15.43 -0.79
CA THR A 116 -6.53 15.77 -0.73
C THR A 116 -5.71 14.63 -0.15
N SER A 117 -4.46 14.52 -0.58
CA SER A 117 -3.50 13.53 -0.08
C SER A 117 -3.22 13.68 1.43
N PRO A 118 -2.91 12.58 2.15
CA PRO A 118 -2.35 12.64 3.50
C PRO A 118 -1.04 13.44 3.53
N THR A 119 -0.83 14.23 4.59
CA THR A 119 0.40 15.03 4.74
C THR A 119 1.63 14.20 5.11
N SER A 120 1.43 13.01 5.69
CA SER A 120 2.48 12.11 6.14
C SER A 120 2.17 10.65 5.82
N ASN A 121 3.22 9.83 5.72
CA ASN A 121 3.14 8.37 5.77
C ASN A 121 4.13 7.86 6.84
N ALA A 122 3.77 6.77 7.51
CA ALA A 122 4.66 6.09 8.46
C ALA A 122 5.40 4.94 7.77
N ARG A 123 6.73 4.88 7.89
CA ARG A 123 7.49 3.66 7.55
C ARG A 123 7.09 2.56 8.53
N VAL A 124 6.56 1.45 8.02
CA VAL A 124 6.17 0.26 8.79
C VAL A 124 7.42 -0.47 9.24
N THR A 125 8.27 -0.82 8.28
CA THR A 125 9.57 -1.47 8.45
C THR A 125 10.57 -0.64 9.29
N ASP A 126 11.42 -1.37 10.00
CA ASP A 126 12.62 -0.94 10.70
C ASP A 126 13.86 -1.07 9.80
N ALA A 127 13.95 -2.17 9.03
CA ALA A 127 14.96 -2.44 8.01
C ALA A 127 14.30 -2.76 6.65
N SER A 128 14.97 -2.38 5.55
CA SER A 128 14.51 -2.65 4.18
C SER A 128 14.90 -4.07 3.74
N SER A 129 14.02 -4.79 3.04
CA SER A 129 14.36 -6.05 2.37
C SER A 129 15.08 -5.77 1.05
N ASP A 130 16.20 -6.43 0.76
CA ASP A 130 16.85 -6.38 -0.56
C ASP A 130 16.48 -7.63 -1.37
N TRP A 131 15.49 -7.54 -2.26
CA TRP A 131 14.96 -8.70 -2.98
C TRP A 131 15.93 -9.30 -4.02
N ASN A 132 17.11 -8.70 -4.21
CA ASN A 132 18.21 -9.31 -4.96
C ASN A 132 19.07 -10.29 -4.11
N SER A 133 18.98 -10.25 -2.76
CA SER A 133 19.69 -11.19 -1.88
C SER A 133 18.79 -12.25 -1.23
N ALA A 134 17.48 -12.16 -1.43
CA ALA A 134 16.51 -13.15 -0.95
C ALA A 134 16.34 -14.32 -1.94
N SER A 135 16.57 -15.54 -1.47
CA SER A 135 16.30 -16.77 -2.20
C SER A 135 14.94 -17.34 -1.78
N SER A 136 14.12 -17.76 -2.73
CA SER A 136 12.92 -18.56 -2.48
C SER A 136 12.83 -19.65 -3.56
N ASP A 137 11.88 -20.54 -3.40
CA ASP A 137 11.37 -21.51 -4.38
C ASP A 137 10.71 -20.90 -5.64
N ILE A 138 10.38 -19.59 -5.70
CA ILE A 138 9.22 -19.14 -6.49
C ILE A 138 9.33 -18.09 -7.65
N ILE A 139 10.34 -17.25 -7.96
CA ILE A 139 11.53 -16.71 -7.30
C ILE A 139 11.77 -15.27 -7.89
N PRO A 140 12.11 -14.23 -7.11
CA PRO A 140 11.40 -13.79 -5.92
C PRO A 140 10.03 -13.22 -6.35
N ASN A 141 8.96 -13.84 -5.86
CA ASN A 141 7.63 -13.22 -5.85
C ASN A 141 7.29 -12.93 -4.40
N PHE A 142 6.89 -11.69 -4.10
CA PHE A 142 6.64 -11.25 -2.74
C PHE A 142 5.42 -10.33 -2.68
N GLY A 143 4.78 -10.27 -1.51
CA GLY A 143 3.78 -9.26 -1.19
C GLY A 143 2.36 -9.47 -1.72
N ASP A 144 2.04 -10.58 -2.40
CA ASP A 144 0.64 -10.91 -2.75
C ASP A 144 -0.27 -10.96 -1.50
N TYR A 145 0.32 -11.42 -0.39
CA TYR A 145 -0.30 -11.72 0.90
C TYR A 145 0.06 -10.70 2.00
N THR A 146 0.14 -9.41 1.64
CA THR A 146 0.10 -8.32 2.63
C THR A 146 -1.30 -8.18 3.22
N ASP A 147 -1.39 -7.97 4.53
CA ASP A 147 -2.66 -7.67 5.21
C ASP A 147 -2.46 -6.72 6.41
N ILE A 148 -3.53 -6.03 6.80
CA ILE A 148 -3.54 -5.10 7.92
C ILE A 148 -4.78 -5.24 8.81
N TYR A 149 -4.56 -5.15 10.13
CA TYR A 149 -5.61 -5.20 11.14
C TYR A 149 -5.52 -3.98 12.06
N PHE A 150 -6.62 -3.25 12.21
CA PHE A 150 -6.72 -2.14 13.16
C PHE A 150 -7.43 -2.58 14.44
N ASN A 151 -6.95 -2.08 15.57
CA ASN A 151 -7.61 -2.23 16.86
C ASN A 151 -7.57 -0.90 17.63
N ALA A 152 -8.72 -0.39 18.09
CA ALA A 152 -8.82 0.95 18.67
C ALA A 152 -7.93 1.22 19.90
N SER A 153 -7.60 0.21 20.72
CA SER A 153 -6.69 0.39 21.87
C SER A 153 -5.21 0.26 21.48
N SER A 154 -4.93 -0.35 20.33
CA SER A 154 -3.58 -0.76 19.94
C SER A 154 -3.02 -0.05 18.71
N GLY A 155 -3.85 0.48 17.82
CA GLY A 155 -3.46 1.05 16.53
C GLY A 155 -3.44 0.01 15.41
N LEU A 156 -2.65 0.29 14.39
CA LEU A 156 -2.50 -0.56 13.20
C LEU A 156 -1.48 -1.68 13.45
N PHE A 157 -1.84 -2.90 13.10
CA PHE A 157 -0.93 -4.02 12.89
C PHE A 157 -0.80 -4.30 11.39
N VAL A 158 0.42 -4.56 10.94
CA VAL A 158 0.76 -4.84 9.53
C VAL A 158 1.54 -6.14 9.45
N ALA A 159 1.19 -6.99 8.47
CA ALA A 159 1.91 -8.22 8.14
C ALA A 159 2.38 -8.20 6.67
N TRP A 160 3.61 -8.64 6.43
CA TRP A 160 4.22 -8.70 5.09
C TRP A 160 5.27 -9.82 4.99
N SER A 161 5.60 -10.23 3.77
CA SER A 161 6.77 -11.08 3.49
C SER A 161 8.03 -10.21 3.45
N ASP A 162 9.07 -10.54 4.22
CA ASP A 162 10.32 -9.77 4.30
C ASP A 162 11.53 -10.61 3.89
N GLY A 163 12.36 -10.08 3.00
CA GLY A 163 13.56 -10.74 2.48
C GLY A 163 14.86 -10.45 3.26
N ARG A 164 14.83 -9.67 4.36
CA ARG A 164 16.04 -9.23 5.09
C ARG A 164 16.93 -10.37 5.63
N THR A 165 16.36 -11.56 5.78
CA THR A 165 17.01 -12.79 6.25
C THR A 165 17.64 -13.61 5.12
N ASN A 166 17.63 -13.10 3.88
CA ASN A 166 17.95 -13.81 2.62
C ASN A 166 17.03 -15.00 2.30
N ASP A 167 15.96 -15.16 3.08
CA ASP A 167 14.88 -16.15 2.96
C ASP A 167 13.56 -15.43 3.31
N PRO A 168 12.53 -15.42 2.43
CA PRO A 168 11.28 -14.69 2.63
C PRO A 168 10.45 -15.22 3.81
N GLN A 169 10.50 -14.52 4.94
CA GLN A 169 9.78 -14.89 6.15
C GLN A 169 8.61 -13.92 6.43
N PRO A 170 7.55 -14.35 7.16
CA PRO A 170 6.48 -13.48 7.57
C PRO A 170 6.95 -12.55 8.70
N PHE A 171 6.90 -11.25 8.47
CA PHE A 171 7.18 -10.22 9.47
C PHE A 171 5.90 -9.45 9.81
N ASN A 172 5.86 -8.91 11.03
CA ASN A 172 4.81 -8.01 11.47
C ASN A 172 5.36 -6.82 12.26
N ALA A 173 4.61 -5.72 12.23
CA ALA A 173 4.90 -4.53 13.02
C ALA A 173 3.60 -3.82 13.43
N ARG A 174 3.75 -2.85 14.33
CA ARG A 174 2.66 -2.04 14.87
C ARG A 174 2.96 -0.56 14.68
N LYS A 175 1.95 0.24 14.36
CA LYS A 175 1.98 1.71 14.43
C LYS A 175 0.80 2.25 15.24
N LYS A 176 0.93 3.49 15.68
CA LYS A 176 -0.09 4.31 16.34
C LYS A 176 -0.16 5.65 15.62
#